data_AF-A0A419KBE1-F1
#
_entry.id   AF-A0A419KBE1-F1
#
_cell.length_a   1.000
_cell.length_b   1.000
_cell.length_c   1.000
_cell.angle_alpha   90.00
_cell.angle_beta   90.00
_cell.angle_gamma   90.00
#
_symmetry.space_group_name_H-M   'P 1'
#
loop_
_entity.id
_entity.type
_entity.pdbx_description
1 polymer ?
#
loop_
_entity_poly.entity_id
_entity_poly.type
_entity_poly.pdbx_seq_one_letter_code
_entity_poly.pdbx_strand_id
1 'polypeptide(L)'
;MRAQNHRGHQSHGFLTYDKGEFYIHRSLDLIPKIKSSAIQEWFGRLPGRIGIANVRYTTSGKIDEKSLMKGTQPVTASKNGLKIAISFNGNIVNTFQLKKEIRKEFPCFSYECDADLICHKLLIEFAKTKDLTSAVK
;
A
#
# COMPACT_ATOMS: atom_id res chain seq x y z
N MET A 1 13.56 -8.02 -0.17
CA MET A 1 13.35 -6.55 -0.13
C MET A 1 14.58 -5.73 0.24
N ARG A 2 15.41 -6.08 1.24
CA ARG A 2 16.60 -5.26 1.60
C ARG A 2 17.54 -4.96 0.41
N ALA A 3 17.70 -5.91 -0.52
CA ALA A 3 18.46 -5.71 -1.75
C ALA A 3 17.89 -4.60 -2.68
N GLN A 4 16.62 -4.21 -2.51
CA GLN A 4 15.94 -3.18 -3.28
C GLN A 4 16.08 -1.78 -2.66
N ASN A 5 16.77 -1.62 -1.52
CA ASN A 5 17.00 -0.32 -0.88
C ASN A 5 17.56 0.75 -1.84
N HIS A 6 18.37 0.35 -2.82
CA HIS A 6 18.89 1.25 -3.87
C HIS A 6 17.80 1.90 -4.75
N ARG A 7 16.56 1.40 -4.71
CA ARG A 7 15.41 1.91 -5.48
C ARG A 7 14.47 2.80 -4.66
N GLY A 8 14.72 2.99 -3.36
CA GLY A 8 13.86 3.79 -2.49
C GLY A 8 14.46 4.00 -1.11
N HIS A 9 14.58 5.27 -0.71
CA HIS A 9 15.27 5.68 0.52
C HIS A 9 14.37 6.35 1.55
N GLN A 10 13.12 6.70 1.19
CA GLN A 10 12.25 7.52 2.02
C GLN A 10 11.36 6.71 2.95
N SER A 11 10.89 5.54 2.49
CA SER A 11 10.11 4.64 3.34
C SER A 11 10.09 3.21 2.82
N HIS A 12 9.71 2.29 3.71
CA HIS A 12 9.52 0.89 3.39
C HIS A 12 8.31 0.32 4.12
N GLY A 13 7.77 -0.77 3.59
CA GLY A 13 6.71 -1.49 4.25
C GLY A 13 6.52 -2.90 3.76
N PHE A 14 5.84 -3.67 4.60
CA PHE A 14 5.52 -5.08 4.41
C PHE A 14 4.06 -5.29 4.79
N LEU A 15 3.38 -6.14 4.04
CA LEU A 15 2.06 -6.62 4.38
C LEU A 15 2.03 -8.13 4.18
N THR A 16 1.53 -8.86 5.17
CA THR A 16 1.20 -10.28 5.04
C THR A 16 -0.28 -10.52 5.25
N TYR A 17 -0.77 -11.59 4.65
CA TYR A 17 -2.14 -12.05 4.80
C TYR A 17 -2.15 -13.40 5.54
N ASP A 18 -2.94 -13.47 6.60
CA ASP A 18 -3.26 -14.70 7.30
C ASP A 18 -4.74 -14.72 7.67
N LYS A 19 -5.44 -15.80 7.27
CA LYS A 19 -6.84 -16.11 7.69
C LYS A 19 -7.84 -14.94 7.63
N GLY A 20 -7.82 -14.15 6.55
CA GLY A 20 -8.76 -13.04 6.36
C GLY A 20 -8.26 -11.68 6.83
N GLU A 21 -7.10 -11.63 7.48
CA GLU A 21 -6.55 -10.40 8.04
C GLU A 21 -5.24 -9.96 7.40
N PHE A 22 -5.05 -8.64 7.34
CA PHE A 22 -3.82 -8.01 6.88
C PHE A 22 -2.99 -7.59 8.08
N TYR A 23 -1.72 -7.99 8.06
CA TYR A 23 -0.72 -7.60 9.04
C TYR A 23 0.28 -6.69 8.35
N ILE A 24 0.47 -5.49 8.87
CA ILE A 24 1.16 -4.41 8.16
C ILE A 24 2.26 -3.84 9.03
N HIS A 25 3.43 -3.69 8.45
CA HIS A 25 4.52 -2.89 8.99
C HIS A 25 4.89 -1.80 7.99
N ARG A 26 4.91 -0.54 8.42
CA ARG A 26 5.35 0.61 7.63
C ARG A 26 6.33 1.41 8.47
N SER A 27 7.39 1.90 7.86
CA SER A 27 8.38 2.76 8.50
C SER A 27 9.00 3.69 7.47
N LEU A 28 9.47 4.83 7.93
CA LEU A 28 10.33 5.70 7.14
C LEU A 28 11.74 5.08 7.01
N ASP A 29 12.51 5.66 6.09
CA ASP A 29 13.90 5.32 5.79
C ASP A 29 14.10 3.92 5.18
N LEU A 30 15.37 3.53 5.09
CA LEU A 30 15.83 2.26 4.56
C LEU A 30 15.39 1.07 5.40
N ILE A 31 15.23 -0.10 4.75
CA ILE A 31 15.03 -1.36 5.47
C ILE A 31 16.31 -1.66 6.27
N PRO A 32 16.24 -1.74 7.61
CA PRO A 32 17.42 -1.98 8.43
C PRO A 32 17.90 -3.44 8.32
N LYS A 33 19.13 -3.70 8.77
CA LYS A 33 19.61 -5.08 8.94
C LYS A 33 18.90 -5.71 10.14
N ILE A 34 18.03 -6.68 9.86
CA ILE A 34 17.38 -7.48 10.90
C ILE A 34 18.40 -8.48 11.46
N LYS A 35 18.60 -8.47 12.78
CA LYS A 35 19.44 -9.44 13.50
C LYS A 35 18.69 -10.77 13.63
N SER A 36 19.42 -11.89 13.66
CA SER A 36 18.82 -13.22 13.77
C SER A 36 17.93 -13.36 15.02
N SER A 37 18.32 -12.73 16.13
CA SER A 37 17.55 -12.71 17.38
C SER A 37 16.17 -12.05 17.26
N ALA A 38 15.96 -11.17 16.27
CA ALA A 38 14.70 -10.48 16.05
C ALA A 38 13.79 -11.20 15.04
N ILE A 39 14.26 -12.26 14.35
CA ILE A 39 13.49 -12.92 13.28
C ILE A 39 12.16 -13.47 13.81
N GLN A 40 12.16 -14.08 14.99
CA GLN A 40 10.95 -14.65 15.58
C GLN A 40 9.88 -13.58 15.87
N GLU A 41 10.30 -12.40 16.32
CA GLU A 41 9.43 -11.24 16.53
C GLU A 41 8.80 -10.79 15.21
N TRP A 42 9.57 -10.77 14.12
CA TRP A 42 9.06 -10.43 12.79
C TRP A 42 8.04 -11.44 12.27
N PHE A 43 8.21 -12.74 12.53
CA PHE A 43 7.19 -13.75 12.19
C PHE A 43 5.91 -13.59 13.01
N GLY A 44 6.00 -13.09 14.25
CA GLY A 44 4.83 -12.73 15.04
C GLY A 44 4.11 -11.47 14.53
N ARG A 45 4.86 -10.48 14.03
CA ARG A 45 4.31 -9.23 13.49
C ARG A 45 3.68 -9.39 12.10
N LEU A 46 4.26 -10.25 11.27
CA LEU A 46 3.87 -10.47 9.87
C LEU A 46 3.64 -11.98 9.63
N PRO A 47 2.60 -12.57 10.27
CA PRO A 47 2.26 -13.97 10.07
C PRO A 47 1.66 -14.20 8.68
N GLY A 48 1.63 -15.46 8.26
CA GLY A 48 1.05 -15.90 7.00
C GLY A 48 2.09 -16.25 5.93
N ARG A 49 1.61 -16.74 4.78
CA ARG A 49 2.46 -17.24 3.67
C ARG A 49 2.38 -16.38 2.41
N ILE A 50 1.49 -15.40 2.40
CA ILE A 50 1.27 -14.50 1.27
C ILE A 50 1.58 -13.10 1.76
N GLY A 51 2.37 -12.35 1.00
CA GLY A 51 2.69 -10.98 1.34
C GLY A 51 3.21 -10.17 0.17
N ILE A 52 3.11 -8.86 0.33
CA ILE A 52 3.63 -7.85 -0.59
C ILE A 52 4.46 -6.84 0.21
N ALA A 53 5.36 -6.16 -0.47
CA ALA A 53 6.25 -5.20 0.18
C ALA A 53 6.66 -4.11 -0.79
N ASN A 54 7.07 -2.97 -0.25
CA ASN A 54 7.51 -1.84 -1.03
C ASN A 54 8.70 -1.13 -0.38
N VAL A 55 9.59 -0.59 -1.21
CA VAL A 55 10.53 0.48 -0.85
C VAL A 55 10.19 1.68 -1.72
N ARG A 56 10.03 2.85 -1.12
CA ARG A 56 9.52 4.03 -1.80
C ARG A 56 10.61 5.07 -1.96
N TYR A 57 10.83 5.49 -3.19
CA TYR A 57 11.35 6.83 -3.49
C TYR A 57 10.15 7.75 -3.71
N THR A 58 10.07 8.87 -2.98
CA THR A 58 8.91 9.75 -3.07
C THR A 58 8.97 10.57 -4.36
N THR A 59 8.08 10.25 -5.31
CA THR A 59 7.92 10.97 -6.59
C THR A 59 6.71 11.89 -6.62
N SER A 60 5.68 11.57 -5.82
CA SER A 60 4.35 12.22 -5.82
C SER A 60 3.80 12.30 -4.39
N GLY A 61 2.99 13.30 -4.09
CA GLY A 61 2.43 13.55 -2.75
C GLY A 61 3.21 14.60 -1.94
N LYS A 62 2.78 14.83 -0.69
CA LYS A 62 3.44 15.77 0.22
C LYS A 62 4.70 15.13 0.84
N ILE A 63 5.68 15.96 1.17
CA ILE A 63 7.02 15.52 1.61
C ILE A 63 7.30 15.74 3.10
N ASP A 64 6.36 16.32 3.86
CA ASP A 64 6.50 16.37 5.31
C ASP A 64 6.44 14.95 5.90
N GLU A 65 7.08 14.74 7.05
CA GLU A 65 7.24 13.43 7.69
C GLU A 65 5.90 12.68 7.84
N LYS A 66 4.85 13.39 8.27
CA LYS A 66 3.52 12.82 8.44
C LYS A 66 2.94 12.34 7.12
N SER A 67 3.10 13.12 6.06
CA SER A 67 2.65 12.76 4.72
C SER A 67 3.49 11.62 4.12
N LEU A 68 4.81 11.59 4.35
CA LEU A 68 5.67 10.47 3.94
C LEU A 68 5.22 9.17 4.59
N MET A 69 4.90 9.22 5.89
CA MET A 69 4.42 8.05 6.61
C MET A 69 3.06 7.57 6.08
N LYS A 70 2.13 8.49 5.85
CA LYS A 70 0.82 8.17 5.26
C LYS A 70 0.91 7.59 3.86
N GLY A 71 1.82 8.09 3.04
CA GLY A 71 2.07 7.57 1.69
C GLY A 71 2.98 6.33 1.65
N THR A 72 3.30 5.72 2.81
CA THR A 72 4.13 4.51 2.85
C THR A 72 3.32 3.30 2.42
N GLN A 73 3.87 2.57 1.45
CA GLN A 73 3.24 1.38 0.86
C GLN A 73 3.73 0.10 1.56
N PRO A 74 3.02 -1.04 1.45
CA PRO A 74 1.79 -1.30 0.67
C PRO A 74 0.59 -0.47 1.15
N VAL A 75 -0.33 -0.08 0.26
CA VAL A 75 -1.60 0.61 0.61
C VAL A 75 -2.73 -0.40 0.71
N THR A 76 -3.71 -0.13 1.58
CA THR A 76 -4.90 -0.96 1.76
C THR A 76 -6.17 -0.14 1.65
N ALA A 77 -7.21 -0.71 1.06
CA ALA A 77 -8.55 -0.13 1.03
C ALA A 77 -9.59 -1.20 1.38
N SER A 78 -10.69 -0.78 2.00
CA SER A 78 -11.79 -1.69 2.36
C SER A 78 -13.16 -1.05 2.22
N LYS A 79 -14.15 -1.82 1.77
CA LYS A 79 -15.56 -1.41 1.65
C LYS A 79 -16.45 -2.64 1.67
N ASN A 80 -17.52 -2.61 2.46
CA ASN A 80 -18.55 -3.66 2.52
C ASN A 80 -17.97 -5.08 2.70
N GLY A 81 -17.02 -5.26 3.61
CA GLY A 81 -16.37 -6.55 3.88
C GLY A 81 -15.28 -6.96 2.87
N LEU A 82 -15.13 -6.26 1.75
CA LEU A 82 -14.02 -6.45 0.84
C LEU A 82 -12.79 -5.67 1.33
N LYS A 83 -11.61 -6.29 1.24
CA LYS A 83 -10.31 -5.67 1.53
C LYS A 83 -9.37 -5.96 0.37
N ILE A 84 -8.62 -4.96 -0.06
CA ILE A 84 -7.54 -5.15 -1.03
C ILE A 84 -6.28 -4.44 -0.56
N ALA A 85 -5.13 -4.91 -1.03
CA ALA A 85 -3.83 -4.32 -0.78
C ALA A 85 -3.03 -4.22 -2.08
N ILE A 86 -2.25 -3.15 -2.23
CA ILE A 86 -1.41 -2.95 -3.42
C ILE A 86 -0.04 -2.37 -3.06
N SER A 87 0.97 -2.74 -3.84
CA SER A 87 2.24 -2.03 -3.94
C SER A 87 2.41 -1.60 -5.39
N PHE A 88 2.79 -0.35 -5.60
CA PHE A 88 2.83 0.28 -6.90
C PHE A 88 4.12 1.08 -7.05
N ASN A 89 4.82 0.81 -8.16
CA ASN A 89 5.97 1.57 -8.60
C ASN A 89 5.64 2.19 -9.96
N GLY A 90 5.50 3.50 -10.01
CA GLY A 90 5.09 4.25 -11.19
C GLY A 90 4.52 5.61 -10.81
N ASN A 91 3.91 6.27 -11.78
CA ASN A 91 3.25 7.55 -11.59
C ASN A 91 1.90 7.56 -12.31
N ILE A 92 0.89 8.17 -11.68
CA ILE A 92 -0.45 8.32 -12.26
C ILE A 92 -0.64 9.75 -12.75
N VAL A 93 -0.96 9.91 -14.03
CA VAL A 93 -1.04 11.25 -14.67
C VAL A 93 -2.42 11.90 -14.50
N ASN A 94 -3.50 11.12 -14.42
CA ASN A 94 -4.88 11.58 -14.33
C ASN A 94 -5.41 11.65 -12.88
N THR A 95 -4.57 12.09 -11.93
CA THR A 95 -4.88 12.09 -10.49
C THR A 95 -6.15 12.86 -10.12
N PHE A 96 -6.38 14.03 -10.72
CA PHE A 96 -7.54 14.87 -10.43
C PHE A 96 -8.86 14.18 -10.76
N GLN A 97 -8.94 13.53 -11.93
CA GLN A 97 -10.12 12.81 -12.37
C GLN A 97 -10.40 11.63 -11.43
N LEU A 98 -9.38 10.78 -11.19
CA LEU A 98 -9.53 9.61 -10.34
C LEU A 98 -9.95 9.99 -8.91
N LYS A 99 -9.37 11.05 -8.36
CA LYS A 99 -9.74 11.57 -7.04
C LYS A 99 -11.21 12.01 -6.99
N LYS A 100 -11.72 12.66 -8.04
CA LYS A 100 -13.13 13.07 -8.13
C LYS A 100 -14.05 11.85 -8.20
N GLU A 101 -13.69 10.83 -8.97
CA GLU A 101 -14.45 9.57 -9.05
C GLU A 101 -14.47 8.83 -7.71
N ILE A 102 -13.31 8.64 -7.09
CA ILE A 102 -13.16 7.95 -5.80
C ILE A 102 -13.96 8.66 -4.71
N ARG A 103 -13.97 10.00 -4.69
CA ARG A 103 -14.69 10.78 -3.67
C ARG A 103 -16.21 10.64 -3.72
N LYS A 104 -16.78 10.21 -4.85
CA LYS A 104 -18.22 9.86 -4.91
C LYS A 104 -18.53 8.65 -4.04
N GLU A 105 -17.59 7.70 -3.96
CA GLU A 105 -17.72 6.45 -3.23
C GLU A 105 -17.08 6.50 -1.82
N PHE A 106 -16.12 7.41 -1.62
CA PHE A 106 -15.35 7.63 -0.40
C PHE A 106 -15.20 9.14 -0.12
N PRO A 107 -16.22 9.80 0.48
CA PRO A 107 -16.22 11.26 0.65
C PRO A 107 -15.01 11.82 1.41
N CYS A 108 -14.48 11.05 2.37
CA CYS A 108 -13.30 11.43 3.17
C CYS A 108 -11.96 11.09 2.51
N PHE A 109 -11.94 10.65 1.25
CA PHE A 109 -10.71 10.25 0.57
C PHE A 109 -9.69 11.40 0.48
N SER A 110 -8.51 11.14 1.06
CA SER A 110 -7.30 11.95 0.95
C SER A 110 -6.29 11.24 0.05
N TYR A 111 -5.66 12.00 -0.84
CA TYR A 111 -4.61 11.48 -1.71
C TYR A 111 -3.26 11.69 -1.01
N GLU A 112 -2.59 10.59 -0.65
CA GLU A 112 -1.28 10.61 0.00
C GLU A 112 -0.20 10.12 -0.98
N CYS A 113 -0.53 9.12 -1.82
CA CYS A 113 0.30 8.65 -2.92
C CYS A 113 -0.53 8.06 -4.08
N ASP A 114 0.11 7.81 -5.23
CA ASP A 114 -0.56 7.23 -6.39
C ASP A 114 -1.14 5.83 -6.14
N ALA A 115 -0.51 5.06 -5.26
CA ALA A 115 -1.02 3.74 -4.87
C ALA A 115 -2.41 3.85 -4.21
N ASP A 116 -2.74 4.95 -3.52
CA ASP A 116 -4.08 5.18 -2.97
C ASP A 116 -5.14 5.25 -4.06
N LEU A 117 -4.85 5.91 -5.18
CA LEU A 117 -5.78 6.04 -6.29
C LEU A 117 -6.07 4.67 -6.90
N ILE A 118 -5.03 3.89 -7.19
CA ILE A 118 -5.17 2.56 -7.79
C ILE A 118 -5.92 1.64 -6.83
N CYS A 119 -5.55 1.65 -5.54
CA CYS A 119 -6.18 0.80 -4.53
C CYS A 119 -7.68 1.10 -4.42
N HIS A 120 -8.07 2.37 -4.30
CA HIS A 120 -9.49 2.70 -4.17
C HIS A 120 -10.26 2.48 -5.48
N LYS A 121 -9.68 2.81 -6.64
CA LYS A 121 -10.34 2.56 -7.93
C LYS A 121 -10.57 1.07 -8.16
N LEU A 122 -9.56 0.23 -7.91
CA LEU A 122 -9.66 -1.22 -8.04
C LEU A 122 -10.72 -1.79 -7.09
N LEU A 123 -10.80 -1.28 -5.86
CA LEU A 123 -11.82 -1.72 -4.90
C LEU A 123 -13.24 -1.37 -5.37
N ILE A 124 -13.42 -0.18 -5.95
CA ILE A 124 -14.71 0.27 -6.50
C ILE A 124 -15.16 -0.67 -7.61
N GLU A 125 -14.27 -0.97 -8.57
CA GLU A 125 -14.61 -1.85 -9.68
C GLU A 125 -14.80 -3.31 -9.22
N PHE A 126 -13.94 -3.80 -8.31
CA PHE A 126 -14.06 -5.13 -7.73
C PHE A 126 -15.37 -5.31 -6.96
N ALA A 127 -15.83 -4.27 -6.26
CA ALA A 127 -17.12 -4.31 -5.57
C ALA A 127 -18.31 -4.50 -6.52
N LYS A 128 -18.21 -4.01 -7.77
CA LYS A 128 -19.24 -4.14 -8.82
C LYS A 128 -19.15 -5.48 -9.54
N THR A 129 -17.95 -5.88 -9.99
CA THR A 129 -17.76 -7.08 -10.82
C THR A 129 -17.73 -8.36 -10.01
N LYS A 130 -17.32 -8.28 -8.72
CA LYS A 130 -16.96 -9.43 -7.87
C LYS A 130 -15.87 -10.33 -8.47
N ASP A 131 -15.14 -9.81 -9.47
CA ASP A 131 -14.04 -10.48 -10.14
C ASP A 131 -12.85 -9.52 -10.26
N LEU A 132 -11.72 -9.93 -9.70
CA LEU A 132 -10.53 -9.08 -9.63
C LEU A 132 -9.93 -8.83 -11.02
N THR A 133 -9.93 -9.85 -11.89
CA THR A 133 -9.39 -9.72 -13.25
C THR A 133 -10.16 -8.69 -14.07
N SER A 134 -11.49 -8.71 -13.98
CA SER A 134 -12.35 -7.73 -14.64
C SER A 134 -12.20 -6.34 -14.03
N ALA A 135 -11.90 -6.22 -12.73
CA ALA A 135 -11.74 -4.94 -12.04
C ALA A 135 -10.44 -4.20 -12.39
N VAL A 136 -9.44 -4.89 -12.95
CA VAL A 136 -8.16 -4.30 -13.38
C VAL A 136 -8.26 -3.66 -14.78
N LYS A 137 -9.23 -4.08 -15.60
CA LYS A 137 -9.43 -3.57 -16.96
C LYS A 137 -9.97 -2.14 -16.95
#